data_AF-A0A7V9CSZ0-F1
#
_entry.id   AF-A0A7V9CSZ0-F1
#
_cell.length_a   1.000
_cell.length_b   1.000
_cell.length_c   1.000
_cell.angle_alpha   90.00
_cell.angle_beta   90.00
_cell.angle_gamma   90.00
#
_symmetry.space_group_name_H-M   'P 1'
#
loop_
_entity.id
_entity.type
_entity.pdbx_description
1 polymer ?
#
loop_
_entity_poly.entity_id
_entity_poly.type
_entity_poly.pdbx_seq_one_letter_code
_entity_poly.pdbx_strand_id
1 'polypeptide(L)'
;MAPLRFERGTTRFLPGPKTLALYLREHGFRGRAPAIDFKNRDLILVAVGPRSASGYDLRVVGVSEQRRGVVITLTERTPSLRERIRPGLTFPFRLITIPKTGKPLLLRVQGRP
;
A
#
# COMPACT_ATOMS: atom_id res chain seq x y z
N MET A 1 14.66 9.95 -8.79
CA MET A 1 14.25 9.23 -7.56
C MET A 1 14.41 7.73 -7.82
N ALA A 2 15.14 7.00 -6.98
CA ALA A 2 15.11 5.54 -7.06
C ALA A 2 13.68 5.07 -6.67
N PRO A 3 13.07 4.15 -7.43
CA PRO A 3 11.75 3.64 -7.09
C PRO A 3 11.83 2.83 -5.79
N LEU A 4 10.80 2.96 -4.96
CA LEU A 4 10.60 2.07 -3.81
C LEU A 4 10.53 0.63 -4.32
N ARG A 5 11.32 -0.26 -3.71
CA ARG A 5 11.35 -1.68 -4.09
C ARG A 5 10.79 -2.54 -2.97
N PHE A 6 9.84 -3.40 -3.29
CA PHE A 6 9.24 -4.34 -2.36
C PHE A 6 9.38 -5.75 -2.93
N GLU A 7 10.44 -6.45 -2.58
CA GLU A 7 10.76 -7.78 -3.15
C GLU A 7 9.73 -8.87 -2.81
N ARG A 8 8.88 -8.61 -1.82
CA ARG A 8 7.79 -9.51 -1.40
C ARG A 8 6.53 -8.71 -1.13
N GLY A 9 5.39 -9.40 -1.19
CA GLY A 9 4.14 -8.85 -0.67
C GLY A 9 4.32 -8.48 0.80
N THR A 10 4.02 -7.24 1.17
CA THR A 10 4.18 -6.76 2.54
C THR A 10 3.01 -5.87 2.94
N THR A 11 2.65 -5.97 4.21
CA THR A 11 1.68 -5.07 4.84
C THR A 11 2.33 -4.51 6.08
N ARG A 12 2.40 -3.18 6.17
CA ARG A 12 3.02 -2.48 7.29
C ARG A 12 2.14 -1.39 7.82
N PHE A 13 1.90 -1.45 9.12
CA PHE A 13 1.31 -0.38 9.90
C PHE A 13 2.40 0.63 10.28
N LEU A 14 2.14 1.91 10.03
CA LEU A 14 3.07 3.00 10.21
C LEU A 14 2.38 4.08 11.08
N PRO A 15 2.47 3.99 12.43
CA PRO A 15 1.68 4.82 13.35
C PRO A 15 2.11 6.29 13.41
N GLY A 16 3.18 6.68 12.72
CA GLY A 16 3.74 8.01 12.87
C GLY A 16 4.72 8.41 11.78
N PRO A 17 5.07 9.72 11.74
CA PRO A 17 5.92 10.29 10.71
C PRO A 17 7.35 9.74 10.76
N LYS A 18 7.88 9.47 11.96
CA LYS A 18 9.21 8.87 12.13
C LYS A 18 9.27 7.46 11.55
N THR A 19 8.27 6.63 11.84
CA THR A 19 8.19 5.25 11.33
C THR A 19 8.02 5.23 9.81
N LEU A 20 7.18 6.11 9.25
CA LEU A 20 7.05 6.26 7.80
C LEU A 20 8.38 6.68 7.17
N ALA A 21 9.03 7.71 7.69
CA ALA A 21 10.29 8.21 7.13
C ALA A 21 11.39 7.15 7.17
N LEU A 22 11.53 6.43 8.28
CA LEU A 22 12.49 5.32 8.41
C LEU A 22 12.20 4.23 7.37
N TYR A 23 10.94 3.76 7.31
CA TYR A 23 10.53 2.69 6.40
C TYR A 23 10.76 3.05 4.93
N LEU A 24 10.42 4.27 4.54
CA LEU A 24 10.65 4.77 3.18
C LEU A 24 12.16 4.84 2.85
N ARG A 25 12.98 5.32 3.78
CA ARG A 25 14.44 5.40 3.60
C ARG A 25 15.09 4.03 3.43
N GLU A 26 14.70 3.05 4.25
CA GLU A 26 15.18 1.66 4.14
C GLU A 26 14.89 1.05 2.77
N HIS A 27 13.79 1.44 2.13
CA HIS A 27 13.38 0.97 0.81
C HIS A 27 13.84 1.89 -0.33
N GLY A 28 14.80 2.78 -0.07
CA GLY A 28 15.49 3.59 -1.07
C GLY A 28 14.78 4.87 -1.50
N PHE A 29 13.71 5.28 -0.82
CA PHE A 29 13.04 6.54 -1.10
C PHE A 29 13.89 7.72 -0.64
N ARG A 30 14.18 8.63 -1.57
CA ARG A 30 14.99 9.84 -1.33
C ARG A 30 14.17 11.13 -1.40
N GLY A 31 12.84 11.02 -1.48
CA GLY A 31 11.93 12.17 -1.54
C GLY A 31 11.40 12.60 -0.17
N ARG A 32 10.49 13.57 -0.18
CA ARG A 32 9.71 13.94 1.01
C ARG A 32 8.53 12.99 1.17
N ALA A 33 8.37 12.43 2.37
CA ALA A 33 7.19 11.63 2.69
C ALA A 33 5.91 12.47 2.55
N PRO A 34 4.77 11.88 2.15
CA PRO A 34 3.51 12.60 2.06
C PRO A 34 3.12 13.20 3.40
N ALA A 35 2.55 14.41 3.38
CA ALA A 35 2.00 15.04 4.57
C ALA A 35 0.74 14.29 5.00
N ILE A 36 0.80 13.65 6.17
CA ILE A 36 -0.29 12.86 6.74
C ILE A 36 -0.56 13.39 8.15
N ASP A 37 -1.85 13.57 8.47
CA ASP A 37 -2.30 13.90 9.82
C ASP A 37 -2.21 12.67 10.73
N PHE A 38 -1.01 12.38 11.22
CA PHE A 38 -0.76 11.29 12.17
C PHE A 38 -1.36 11.55 13.56
N LYS A 39 -1.99 12.71 13.81
CA LYS A 39 -2.74 12.94 15.05
C LYS A 39 -4.04 12.14 15.02
N ASN A 40 -4.79 12.24 13.92
CA ASN A 40 -6.12 11.65 13.79
C ASN A 40 -6.18 10.42 12.88
N ARG A 41 -5.09 10.11 12.16
CA ARG A 41 -5.04 9.01 11.21
C ARG A 41 -3.87 8.07 11.44
N ASP A 42 -4.12 6.81 11.15
CA ASP A 42 -3.08 5.81 10.98
C ASP A 42 -2.78 5.58 9.50
N LEU A 43 -1.56 5.14 9.21
CA LEU A 43 -1.11 4.83 7.86
C LEU A 43 -0.78 3.35 7.71
N ILE A 44 -1.20 2.79 6.59
CA ILE A 44 -0.95 1.41 6.20
C ILE A 44 -0.30 1.44 4.83
N LEU A 45 0.82 0.73 4.69
CA LEU A 45 1.43 0.42 3.42
C LEU A 45 1.10 -1.02 3.04
N VAL A 46 0.59 -1.20 1.83
CA VAL A 46 0.37 -2.52 1.24
C VAL A 46 1.18 -2.59 -0.05
N ALA A 47 2.03 -3.59 -0.21
CA ALA A 47 2.71 -3.90 -1.46
C ALA A 47 2.42 -5.35 -1.84
N VAL A 48 2.32 -5.62 -3.14
CA VAL A 48 2.03 -6.97 -3.68
C VAL A 48 3.27 -7.72 -4.19
N GLY A 49 4.44 -7.13 -4.00
CA GLY A 49 5.69 -7.65 -4.54
C GLY A 49 5.93 -7.23 -6.00
N PRO A 50 6.94 -7.83 -6.67
CA PRO A 50 7.32 -7.48 -8.04
C PRO A 50 6.26 -7.85 -9.09
N ARG A 51 6.17 -7.06 -10.16
CA ARG A 51 5.40 -7.34 -11.39
C ARG A 51 6.24 -7.09 -12.62
N SER A 52 5.99 -7.85 -13.70
CA SER A 52 6.82 -7.87 -14.91
C SER A 52 6.64 -6.68 -15.85
N ALA A 53 5.67 -5.80 -15.56
CA ALA A 53 5.41 -4.60 -16.35
C ALA A 53 4.74 -3.50 -15.51
N SER A 54 4.60 -2.31 -16.09
CA SER A 54 3.70 -1.27 -15.59
C SER A 54 2.22 -1.66 -15.74
N GLY A 55 1.32 -0.88 -15.14
CA GLY A 55 -0.12 -1.06 -15.29
C GLY A 55 -0.78 -1.97 -14.25
N TYR A 56 0.02 -2.70 -13.46
CA TYR A 56 -0.45 -3.32 -12.23
C TYR A 56 -0.65 -2.26 -11.14
N ASP A 57 -1.73 -2.36 -10.37
CA ASP A 57 -2.04 -1.44 -9.27
C ASP A 57 -2.79 -2.15 -8.14
N LEU A 58 -2.80 -1.54 -6.96
CA LEU A 58 -3.61 -1.94 -5.82
C LEU A 58 -4.80 -1.00 -5.67
N ARG A 59 -6.02 -1.55 -5.72
CA ARG A 59 -7.26 -0.80 -5.51
C ARG A 59 -7.91 -1.19 -4.20
N VAL A 60 -8.25 -0.19 -3.39
CA VAL A 60 -9.11 -0.37 -2.22
C VAL A 60 -10.54 -0.53 -2.74
N VAL A 61 -11.15 -1.68 -2.47
CA VAL A 61 -12.54 -1.97 -2.87
C VAL A 61 -13.52 -1.75 -1.72
N GLY A 62 -13.04 -1.75 -0.48
CA GLY A 62 -13.88 -1.48 0.68
C GLY A 62 -13.08 -1.24 1.95
N VAL A 63 -13.63 -0.41 2.83
CA VAL A 63 -13.17 -0.23 4.19
C VAL A 63 -14.39 -0.38 5.09
N SER A 64 -14.33 -1.30 6.04
CA SER A 64 -15.44 -1.59 6.95
C SER A 64 -14.90 -1.70 8.38
N GLU A 65 -15.43 -0.87 9.27
CA GLU A 65 -15.19 -1.03 10.70
C GLU A 65 -16.11 -2.11 11.25
N GLN A 66 -15.51 -3.11 11.90
CA GLN A 66 -16.22 -4.22 12.52
C GLN A 66 -15.90 -4.27 14.02
N ARG A 67 -16.66 -5.08 14.77
CA ARG A 67 -16.43 -5.25 16.22
C ARG A 67 -14.99 -5.66 16.56
N ARG A 68 -14.37 -6.49 15.71
CA ARG A 68 -13.02 -7.04 15.93
C ARG A 68 -11.89 -6.23 15.31
N GLY A 69 -12.17 -5.17 14.56
CA GLY A 69 -11.13 -4.47 13.81
C GLY A 69 -11.64 -3.68 12.63
N VAL A 70 -10.74 -2.95 11.98
CA VAL A 70 -11.01 -2.32 10.68
C VAL A 70 -10.57 -3.27 9.59
N VAL A 71 -11.51 -3.66 8.74
CA VAL A 71 -11.28 -4.53 7.57
C VAL A 71 -11.08 -3.66 6.33
N ILE A 72 -9.89 -3.75 5.74
CA ILE A 72 -9.60 -3.12 4.45
C ILE A 72 -9.53 -4.21 3.40
N THR A 73 -10.40 -4.11 2.40
CA THR A 73 -10.42 -5.02 1.26
C THR A 73 -9.71 -4.38 0.09
N LEU A 74 -8.70 -5.07 -0.46
CA LEU A 74 -7.98 -4.64 -1.65
C LEU A 74 -8.08 -5.68 -2.74
N THR A 75 -8.01 -5.23 -4.00
CA THR A 75 -7.82 -6.09 -5.16
C THR A 75 -6.63 -5.60 -5.98
N GLU A 76 -5.92 -6.53 -6.59
CA GLU A 76 -4.90 -6.21 -7.57
C GLU A 76 -5.56 -5.98 -8.93
N ARG A 77 -5.34 -4.79 -9.49
CA ARG A 77 -5.73 -4.47 -10.86
C ARG A 77 -4.66 -4.99 -11.81
N THR A 78 -5.07 -5.86 -12.73
CA THR A 78 -4.22 -6.31 -13.85
C THR A 78 -4.46 -5.40 -15.06
N PRO A 79 -3.42 -4.99 -15.81
CA PRO A 79 -3.60 -4.22 -17.03
C PRO A 79 -4.38 -5.03 -18.08
N SER A 80 -5.19 -4.35 -18.89
CA SER A 80 -5.93 -5.02 -19.97
C SER A 80 -5.03 -5.26 -21.20
N LEU A 81 -5.38 -6.22 -22.06
CA LEU A 81 -4.59 -6.55 -23.27
C LEU A 81 -4.34 -5.34 -24.20
N ARG A 82 -5.27 -4.38 -24.25
CA ARG A 82 -5.16 -3.20 -25.12
C ARG A 82 -4.47 -2.01 -24.45
N GLU A 83 -4.12 -2.14 -23.18
CA GLU A 83 -3.52 -1.06 -22.44
C GLU A 83 -2.04 -0.94 -22.76
N ARG A 84 -1.61 0.28 -23.08
CA ARG A 84 -0.19 0.57 -23.31
C ARG A 84 0.57 0.48 -21.99
N ILE A 85 1.35 -0.58 -21.85
CA ILE A 85 2.24 -0.81 -20.69
C ILE A 85 3.71 -0.75 -21.12
N ARG A 86 4.58 -0.49 -20.16
CA ARG A 86 6.03 -0.57 -20.31
C ARG A 86 6.52 -1.87 -19.66
N PRO A 87 7.18 -2.76 -20.40
CA PRO A 87 7.85 -3.93 -19.82
C PRO A 87 8.93 -3.49 -18.83
N GLY A 88 9.12 -4.28 -17.77
CA GLY A 88 10.13 -4.01 -16.75
C GLY A 88 9.61 -4.25 -15.35
N LEU A 89 10.52 -4.59 -14.43
CA LEU A 89 10.18 -4.89 -13.05
C LEU A 89 9.57 -3.66 -12.35
N THR A 90 8.34 -3.77 -11.88
CA THR A 90 7.65 -2.77 -11.08
C THR A 90 7.28 -3.32 -9.71
N PHE A 91 7.04 -2.43 -8.74
CA PHE A 91 6.72 -2.79 -7.36
C PHE A 91 5.46 -2.04 -6.91
N PRO A 92 4.25 -2.50 -7.31
CA PRO A 92 3.02 -1.81 -6.95
C PRO A 92 2.81 -1.80 -5.43
N PHE A 93 2.54 -0.62 -4.90
CA PHE A 93 2.20 -0.42 -3.50
C PHE A 93 1.13 0.65 -3.35
N ARG A 94 0.44 0.65 -2.21
CA ARG A 94 -0.56 1.64 -1.84
C ARG A 94 -0.31 2.12 -0.41
N LEU A 95 -0.38 3.43 -0.23
CA LEU A 95 -0.47 4.08 1.06
C LEU A 95 -1.95 4.35 1.36
N ILE A 96 -2.44 3.87 2.49
CA ILE A 96 -3.84 3.98 2.90
C ILE A 96 -3.89 4.62 4.27
N THR A 97 -4.60 5.75 4.37
CA THR A 97 -4.87 6.36 5.68
C THR A 97 -6.26 5.97 6.15
N ILE A 98 -6.39 5.70 7.44
CA ILE A 98 -7.67 5.44 8.10
C ILE A 98 -7.79 6.31 9.35
N PRO A 99 -9.01 6.62 9.82
CA PRO A 99 -9.19 7.21 11.14
C PRO A 99 -8.56 6.32 12.22
N LYS A 100 -7.95 6.92 13.23
CA LYS A 100 -7.52 6.18 14.41
C LYS A 100 -8.74 5.62 15.14
N THR A 101 -8.80 4.30 15.27
CA THR A 101 -9.89 3.62 15.97
C THR A 101 -9.44 2.89 17.24
N GLY A 102 -8.12 2.74 17.44
CA GLY A 102 -7.55 1.93 18.52
C GLY A 102 -7.81 0.42 18.37
N LYS A 103 -8.48 0.00 17.30
CA LYS A 103 -8.80 -1.40 17.00
C LYS A 103 -7.71 -2.01 16.12
N PRO A 104 -7.49 -3.33 16.19
CA PRO A 104 -6.54 -3.98 15.30
C PRO A 104 -6.99 -3.87 13.84
N LEU A 105 -6.01 -3.89 12.95
CA LEU A 105 -6.22 -3.81 11.52
C LEU A 105 -6.24 -5.20 10.89
N LEU A 106 -7.27 -5.47 10.11
CA LEU A 106 -7.44 -6.71 9.38
C LEU A 106 -7.40 -6.41 7.88
N LEU A 107 -6.42 -6.98 7.19
CA LEU A 107 -6.31 -6.84 5.74
C LEU A 107 -6.94 -8.04 5.05
N ARG A 108 -7.81 -7.79 4.06
CA ARG A 108 -8.32 -8.81 3.17
C ARG A 108 -7.89 -8.49 1.74
N VAL A 109 -6.99 -9.30 1.20
CA VAL A 109 -6.66 -9.23 -0.22
C VAL A 109 -7.64 -10.14 -0.95
N GLN A 110 -8.50 -9.55 -1.76
CA GLN A 110 -9.33 -10.29 -2.69
C GLN A 110 -8.42 -10.74 -3.85
N GLY A 111 -8.32 -12.05 -4.04
CA GLY A 111 -7.57 -12.64 -5.15
C GLY A 111 -8.07 -12.14 -6.51
N ARG A 112 -7.35 -12.49 -7.57
CA ARG A 112 -7.81 -12.25 -8.94
C ARG A 112 -9.17 -12.96 -9.12
N PRO A 113 -10.15 -12.34 -9.79
CA PRO A 113 -11.29 -13.10 -10.32
C PRO A 113 -10.79 -14.20 -11.27
#